data_AF-A0A2J0MM21-F1
#
_entry.id   AF-A0A2J0MM21-F1
#
_cell.length_a   1.000
_cell.length_b   1.000
_cell.length_c   1.000
_cell.angle_alpha   90.00
_cell.angle_beta   90.00
_cell.angle_gamma   90.00
#
_symmetry.space_group_name_H-M   'P 1'
#
loop_
_entity.id
_entity.type
_entity.pdbx_description
1 polymer ?
#
loop_
_entity_poly.entity_id
_entity_poly.type
_entity_poly.pdbx_seq_one_letter_code
_entity_poly.pdbx_strand_id
1 'polypeptide(L)' 'GFTISVHDGRKHVPIFITENMVGHKLGEFAPTRLFRKHSGVKAKKGVELT' A
#
# COMPACT_ATOMS: atom_id res chain seq x y z
N GLY A 1 10.48 -18.04 12.43
CA GLY A 1 9.67 -17.53 11.31
C GLY A 1 10.57 -17.10 10.17
N PHE A 2 10.04 -16.99 8.96
CA PHE A 2 10.79 -16.55 7.77
C PHE A 2 10.27 -15.19 7.30
N THR A 3 11.18 -14.35 6.82
CA THR A 3 10.85 -13.10 6.13
C THR A 3 10.93 -13.36 4.64
N ILE A 4 9.84 -13.14 3.92
CA ILE A 4 9.79 -13.28 2.47
C ILE A 4 9.72 -11.89 1.84
N SER A 5 10.56 -11.69 0.84
CA SER A 5 10.58 -10.48 0.02
C SER A 5 9.57 -10.61 -1.12
N VAL A 6 8.39 -10.00 -0.97
CA VAL A 6 7.29 -10.05 -1.96
C VAL A 6 7.37 -8.84 -2.89
N HIS A 7 7.28 -9.05 -4.20
CA HIS A 7 7.33 -7.97 -5.18
C HIS A 7 5.97 -7.27 -5.33
N ASP A 8 5.91 -5.97 -5.07
CA ASP A 8 4.68 -5.14 -5.15
C ASP A 8 4.46 -4.48 -6.54
N GLY A 9 5.32 -4.80 -7.50
CA GLY A 9 5.33 -4.18 -8.84
C GLY A 9 6.34 -3.04 -9.00
N ARG A 10 6.96 -2.57 -7.91
CA ARG A 10 8.02 -1.55 -7.94
C ARG A 10 9.26 -2.00 -7.17
N LYS A 11 9.07 -2.65 -6.03
CA LYS A 11 10.14 -3.10 -5.14
C LYS A 11 9.76 -4.40 -4.44
N HIS A 12 10.77 -5.04 -3.85
CA HIS A 12 10.55 -6.16 -2.95
C HIS A 12 10.31 -5.64 -1.53
N VAL A 13 9.13 -5.96 -0.97
CA VAL A 13 8.73 -5.61 0.38
C VAL A 13 9.02 -6.82 1.29
N PRO A 14 9.85 -6.69 2.33
CA PRO A 14 10.09 -7.77 3.27
C PRO A 14 8.90 -7.94 4.22
N ILE A 15 8.29 -9.12 4.22
CA ILE A 15 7.13 -9.45 5.04
C ILE A 15 7.49 -10.65 5.93
N PHE A 16 7.34 -10.48 7.25
CA PHE A 16 7.54 -11.56 8.21
C PHE A 16 6.27 -12.39 8.35
N ILE A 17 6.37 -13.71 8.20
CA ILE A 17 5.22 -14.61 8.21
C ILE A 17 4.78 -14.92 9.64
N THR A 18 3.47 -14.78 9.89
CA THR A 18 2.79 -15.17 11.13
C THR A 18 1.73 -16.25 10.85
N GLU A 19 1.33 -17.02 11.86
CA GLU A 19 0.38 -18.13 11.71
C GLU A 19 -0.99 -17.69 11.19
N ASN A 20 -1.41 -16.47 11.50
CA ASN A 20 -2.68 -15.89 11.03
C ASN A 20 -2.70 -15.63 9.52
N MET A 21 -1.57 -15.76 8.81
CA MET A 21 -1.46 -15.61 7.36
C MET A 21 -1.65 -16.93 6.60
N VAL A 22 -1.80 -18.06 7.30
CA VAL A 22 -2.02 -19.38 6.68
C VAL A 22 -3.38 -19.40 5.96
N GLY A 23 -3.38 -19.80 4.69
CA GLY A 23 -4.57 -19.80 3.83
C GLY A 23 -4.72 -18.54 2.95
N HIS A 24 -3.91 -17.52 3.18
CA HIS A 24 -3.89 -16.29 2.37
C HIS A 24 -2.81 -16.32 1.28
N LYS A 25 -2.96 -15.46 0.26
CA LYS A 25 -1.92 -15.29 -0.76
C LYS A 25 -0.92 -14.22 -0.35
N LEU A 26 0.36 -14.46 -0.64
CA LEU A 26 1.45 -13.52 -0.32
C LEU A 26 1.24 -12.12 -0.91
N GLY A 27 0.59 -12.02 -2.07
CA GLY A 27 0.28 -10.74 -2.72
C GLY A 27 -0.74 -9.87 -1.99
N GLU A 28 -1.55 -10.43 -1.08
CA GLU A 28 -2.51 -9.66 -0.27
C GLU A 28 -1.81 -8.77 0.76
N PHE A 29 -0.60 -9.17 1.16
CA PHE A 29 0.20 -8.45 2.15
C PHE A 29 1.14 -7.41 1.53
N ALA A 30 1.19 -7.32 0.19
CA ALA A 30 2.03 -6.38 -0.56
C ALA A 30 1.17 -5.42 -1.41
N PRO A 31 0.86 -4.19 -0.94
CA PRO A 31 -0.01 -3.27 -1.66
C PRO A 31 0.64 -2.74 -2.94
N THR A 32 -0.03 -2.91 -4.08
CA THR A 32 0.53 -2.57 -5.42
C THR A 32 0.25 -1.14 -5.89
N ARG A 33 -0.83 -0.52 -5.41
CA ARG A 33 -1.23 0.85 -5.77
C ARG A 33 -1.55 1.66 -4.52
N LEU A 34 -0.94 2.83 -4.38
CA LEU A 34 -1.27 3.77 -3.31
C LEU A 34 -2.48 4.60 -3.74
N PHE A 35 -3.65 4.33 -3.15
CA PHE A 35 -4.83 5.14 -3.39
C PHE A 35 -4.67 6.51 -2.69
N ARG A 36 -4.46 7.57 -3.48
CA ARG A 36 -4.20 8.92 -2.92
C ARG A 36 -5.48 9.72 -2.66
N LYS A 37 -6.42 9.71 -3.61
CA LYS A 37 -7.68 10.47 -3.55
C LYS A 37 -8.56 10.08 -4.74
N HIS A 38 -9.88 10.02 -4.53
CA HIS A 38 -10.85 10.05 -5.64
C HIS A 38 -10.89 11.49 -6.14
N SER A 39 -10.64 11.72 -7.43
CA SER A 39 -10.72 13.03 -8.06
C SER A 39 -12.18 13.52 -8.10
N GLY A 40 -12.72 13.92 -6.95
CA GLY A 40 -13.87 14.79 -6.84
C GLY A 40 -13.42 16.23 -7.02
N VAL A 41 -14.20 16.98 -7.80
CA VAL A 41 -14.06 18.41 -8.11
C VAL A 41 -13.38 19.18 -6.97
N LYS A 42 -12.34 19.95 -7.30
CA LYS A 42 -11.56 20.75 -6.35
C LYS A 42 -12.51 21.67 -5.55
N ALA A 43 -12.76 21.37 -4.27
CA ALA A 43 -13.11 22.43 -3.33
C ALA A 43 -11.90 23.38 -3.29
N LYS A 44 -12.10 24.62 -3.75
CA LYS A 44 -11.08 25.68 -3.76
C LYS A 44 -10.50 25.79 -2.36
N LYS A 45 -9.21 25.48 -2.21
CA LYS A 45 -8.50 25.79 -0.96
C LYS A 45 -8.15 27.27 -1.05
N GLY A 46 -9.01 28.09 -0.47
CA GLY A 46 -8.67 29.47 -0.17
C GLY A 46 -7.41 29.51 0.68
N VAL A 47 -6.49 30.38 0.29
CA VAL A 47 -5.77 31.39 1.08
C VAL A 47 -4.61 31.80 0.18
N GLU A 48 -4.83 32.86 -0.59
CA GLU A 48 -3.77 33.82 -0.88
C GLU A 48 -3.32 34.39 0.46
N LEU A 49 -2.02 34.32 0.74
CA LEU A 49 -1.38 35.25 1.67
C LEU A 49 -0.29 35.95 0.86
N THR A 50 -0.66 37.13 0.35
CA THR A 50 0.24 38.24 0.07
C THR A 50 0.90 38.73 1.34
#